data_AF-A0A0G1ESD7-F1
#
_entry.id   AF-A0A0G1ESD7-F1
#
_cell.length_a   1.000
_cell.length_b   1.000
_cell.length_c   1.000
_cell.angle_alpha   90.00
_cell.angle_beta   90.00
_cell.angle_gamma   90.00
#
_symmetry.space_group_name_H-M   'P 1'
#
loop_
_entity.id
_entity.type
_entity.pdbx_description
1 polymer ?
#
loop_
_entity_poly.entity_id
_entity_poly.type
_entity_poly.pdbx_seq_one_letter_code
_entity_poly.pdbx_strand_id
1 'polypeptide(L)'
;MPNGMRKIVFDIETKNFLSEVEKIDLALVAIHDSLTDSYSSYLEEDLAKLWPILERADMLIGFNSDHFDIPILNKYYPGDLTKIKSLDILKEIKDSYGRRMRLRRAT
;
A
#
# COMPACT_ATOMS: atom_id res chain seq x y z
N MET A 1 2.24 19.60 12.70
CA MET A 1 1.79 20.40 11.54
C MET A 1 0.29 20.58 11.62
N PRO A 2 -0.28 21.80 11.63
CA PRO A 2 -1.73 21.98 11.64
C PRO A 2 -2.32 21.72 10.23
N ASN A 3 -3.33 20.86 10.15
CA ASN A 3 -4.32 20.69 9.06
C ASN A 3 -3.90 20.11 7.69
N GLY A 4 -2.81 19.33 7.59
CA GLY A 4 -2.53 18.52 6.41
C GLY A 4 -3.11 17.12 6.53
N MET A 5 -3.79 16.62 5.48
CA MET A 5 -4.18 15.21 5.36
C MET A 5 -2.94 14.32 5.52
N ARG A 6 -2.94 13.42 6.50
CA ARG A 6 -1.86 12.45 6.73
C ARG A 6 -1.97 11.30 5.73
N LYS A 7 -0.99 11.21 4.84
CA LYS A 7 -0.92 10.22 3.77
C LYS A 7 0.16 9.21 4.11
N ILE A 8 -0.14 7.95 3.90
CA ILE A 8 0.85 6.88 3.92
C ILE A 8 1.03 6.40 2.49
N VAL A 9 2.19 6.66 1.90
CA VAL A 9 2.58 6.04 0.63
C VAL A 9 3.23 4.72 0.96
N PHE A 10 2.84 3.64 0.29
CA PHE A 10 3.36 2.31 0.61
C PHE A 10 3.50 1.43 -0.63
N ASP A 11 4.34 0.42 -0.48
CA ASP A 11 4.56 -0.67 -1.42
C ASP A 11 4.90 -1.93 -0.62
N ILE A 12 4.61 -3.11 -1.18
CA ILE A 12 4.95 -4.38 -0.55
C ILE A 12 5.88 -5.23 -1.41
N GLU A 13 6.68 -6.03 -0.74
CA GLU A 13 7.43 -7.12 -1.35
C GLU A 13 6.85 -8.46 -0.89
N THR A 14 6.91 -9.46 -1.77
CA THR A 14 6.28 -10.77 -1.57
C THR A 14 7.33 -11.88 -1.60
N LYS A 15 7.10 -12.95 -0.82
CA LYS A 15 8.02 -14.09 -0.72
C LYS A 15 7.94 -15.02 -1.93
N ASN A 16 6.83 -14.99 -2.65
CA ASN A 16 6.52 -15.91 -3.75
C ASN A 16 5.74 -15.20 -4.86
N PHE A 17 5.82 -15.76 -6.06
CA PHE A 17 5.12 -15.25 -7.24
C PHE A 17 4.06 -16.26 -7.66
N LEU A 18 2.92 -16.23 -6.99
CA LEU A 18 1.76 -17.07 -7.31
C LEU A 18 0.69 -16.26 -8.04
N SER A 19 -0.16 -16.93 -8.80
CA SER A 19 -1.23 -16.27 -9.57
C SER A 19 -2.43 -15.85 -8.72
N GLU A 20 -2.61 -16.51 -7.56
CA GLU A 20 -3.72 -16.26 -6.64
C GLU A 20 -3.21 -15.44 -5.46
N VAL A 21 -3.77 -14.25 -5.26
CA VAL A 21 -3.33 -13.26 -4.26
C VAL A 21 -3.42 -13.83 -2.84
N GLU A 22 -4.42 -14.69 -2.59
CA GLU A 22 -4.65 -15.36 -1.32
C GLU A 22 -3.48 -16.25 -0.91
N LYS A 23 -2.75 -16.81 -1.89
CA LYS A 23 -1.60 -17.69 -1.67
C LYS A 23 -0.27 -16.94 -1.58
N ILE A 24 -0.26 -15.64 -1.84
CA ILE A 24 0.95 -14.82 -1.83
C ILE A 24 1.28 -14.40 -0.40
N ASP A 25 2.50 -14.66 0.05
CA ASP A 25 2.94 -14.30 1.39
C ASP A 25 3.76 -13.01 1.37
N LEU A 26 3.54 -12.18 2.39
CA LEU A 26 4.22 -10.91 2.55
C LEU A 26 5.68 -11.14 2.97
N ALA A 27 6.62 -10.44 2.32
CA ALA A 27 8.01 -10.36 2.75
C ALA A 27 8.25 -9.10 3.58
N LEU A 28 7.83 -7.95 3.08
CA LEU A 28 8.11 -6.64 3.67
C LEU A 28 7.09 -5.60 3.21
N VAL A 29 6.83 -4.61 4.05
CA VAL A 29 6.12 -3.37 3.70
C VAL A 29 7.08 -2.21 3.87
N ALA A 30 7.19 -1.35 2.87
CA ALA A 30 7.85 -0.06 3.00
C ALA A 30 6.81 1.05 2.97
N ILE A 31 6.97 2.06 3.84
CA ILE A 31 6.10 3.22 3.87
C ILE A 31 6.90 4.52 3.86
N HIS A 32 6.27 5.57 3.35
CA HIS A 32 6.56 6.97 3.69
C HIS A 32 5.38 7.54 4.46
N ASP A 33 5.65 8.16 5.62
CA ASP A 33 4.65 8.83 6.44
C ASP A 33 4.76 10.35 6.28
N SER A 34 3.72 10.97 5.72
CA SER A 34 3.71 12.42 5.51
C SER A 34 3.67 13.23 6.81
N LEU A 35 3.36 12.62 7.96
CA LEU A 35 3.38 13.30 9.26
C LEU A 35 4.81 13.52 9.76
N THR A 36 5.67 12.52 9.59
CA THR A 36 7.07 12.54 10.06
C THR A 36 8.06 12.86 8.96
N ASP A 37 7.61 12.85 7.70
CA ASP A 37 8.43 12.97 6.50
C ASP A 37 9.59 11.96 6.48
N SER A 38 9.27 10.71 6.82
CA SER A 38 10.26 9.65 6.97
C SER A 38 9.81 8.36 6.32
N TYR A 39 10.79 7.57 5.91
CA TYR A 39 10.59 6.20 5.46
C TYR A 39 10.80 5.21 6.60
N SER A 40 9.99 4.16 6.62
CA SER A 40 10.20 3.01 7.50
C SER A 40 9.77 1.73 6.79
N SER A 41 10.26 0.59 7.28
CA SER A 41 9.94 -0.73 6.73
C SER A 41 9.60 -1.72 7.84
N TYR A 42 8.73 -2.67 7.51
CA TYR A 42 8.21 -3.67 8.44
C TYR A 42 8.25 -5.04 7.79
N LEU A 43 8.90 -6.00 8.47
CA LEU A 43 8.76 -7.41 8.15
C LEU A 43 7.41 -7.93 8.65
N GLU A 44 7.06 -9.16 8.27
CA GLU A 44 5.82 -9.82 8.69
C GLU A 44 5.65 -9.83 10.22
N GLU A 45 6.72 -10.15 10.97
CA GLU A 45 6.73 -10.13 12.44
C GLU A 45 6.59 -8.74 13.06
N ASP A 46 6.88 -7.68 12.29
CA ASP A 46 6.87 -6.28 12.74
C ASP A 46 5.56 -5.55 12.41
N LEU A 47 4.62 -6.21 11.72
CA LEU A 47 3.38 -5.59 11.26
C LEU A 47 2.52 -4.98 12.38
N ALA A 48 2.61 -5.51 13.60
CA ALA A 48 1.95 -4.92 14.76
C ALA A 48 2.37 -3.46 15.02
N LYS A 49 3.58 -3.05 14.59
CA LYS A 49 4.08 -1.67 14.67
C LYS A 49 3.53 -0.78 13.54
N LEU A 50 3.15 -1.37 12.41
CA LEU A 50 2.60 -0.68 11.24
C LEU A 50 1.12 -0.33 11.44
N TRP A 51 0.33 -1.21 12.06
CA TRP A 51 -1.12 -1.03 12.19
C TRP A 51 -1.56 0.31 12.79
N PRO A 52 -1.00 0.77 13.92
CA PRO A 52 -1.39 2.06 14.50
C PRO A 52 -1.05 3.26 13.60
N ILE A 53 -0.10 3.11 12.68
CA ILE A 53 0.27 4.14 11.71
C ILE A 53 -0.82 4.24 10.65
N LEU A 54 -1.21 3.11 10.05
CA LEU A 54 -2.24 3.03 9.01
C LEU A 54 -3.62 3.44 9.55
N GLU A 55 -4.00 3.01 10.75
CA GLU A 55 -5.28 3.35 11.38
C GLU A 55 -5.46 4.85 11.63
N ARG A 56 -4.35 5.57 11.75
CA ARG A 56 -4.30 7.03 11.94
C ARG A 56 -4.00 7.77 10.62
N ALA A 57 -3.98 7.07 9.50
CA ALA A 57 -3.81 7.68 8.19
C ALA A 57 -5.16 8.17 7.67
N ASP A 58 -5.18 9.34 7.04
CA ASP A 58 -6.36 9.82 6.33
C ASP A 58 -6.46 9.17 4.93
N MET A 59 -5.33 8.69 4.40
CA MET A 59 -5.25 8.11 3.06
C MET A 59 -4.06 7.14 2.91
N LEU A 60 -4.30 6.01 2.26
CA LEU A 60 -3.28 5.10 1.77
C LEU A 60 -3.03 5.35 0.28
N ILE A 61 -1.78 5.40 -0.14
CA ILE A 61 -1.38 5.67 -1.52
C ILE A 61 -0.44 4.56 -1.98
N GLY A 62 -0.80 3.88 -3.07
CA GLY A 62 0.03 2.81 -3.64
C GLY A 62 -0.13 2.72 -5.16
N PHE A 63 0.58 1.78 -5.78
CA PHE A 63 0.53 1.56 -7.23
C PHE A 63 -0.07 0.19 -7.53
N ASN A 64 -1.26 0.14 -8.13
CA ASN A 64 -2.03 -1.10 -8.28
C ASN A 64 -2.41 -1.76 -6.93
N SER A 65 -2.38 -0.97 -5.85
CA SER A 65 -2.51 -1.43 -4.48
C SER A 65 -3.90 -1.90 -4.10
N ASP A 66 -4.95 -1.33 -4.70
CA ASP A 66 -6.33 -1.75 -4.42
C ASP A 66 -6.56 -3.22 -4.83
N HIS A 67 -5.81 -3.70 -5.83
CA HIS A 67 -5.96 -5.03 -6.41
C HIS A 67 -4.88 -6.02 -5.98
N PHE A 68 -3.80 -5.57 -5.36
CA PHE A 68 -2.64 -6.41 -5.04
C PHE A 68 -2.21 -6.24 -3.58
N ASP A 69 -1.67 -5.07 -3.22
CA ASP A 69 -1.06 -4.82 -1.93
C ASP A 69 -2.07 -4.89 -0.77
N ILE A 70 -3.19 -4.17 -0.89
CA ILE A 70 -4.22 -4.11 0.17
C ILE A 70 -4.82 -5.49 0.45
N PRO A 71 -5.23 -6.29 -0.57
CA PRO A 71 -5.66 -7.67 -0.34
C PRO A 71 -4.62 -8.55 0.38
N ILE A 72 -3.33 -8.43 0.04
CA ILE A 72 -2.27 -9.20 0.70
C ILE A 72 -2.11 -8.75 2.15
N LEU A 73 -2.05 -7.44 2.41
CA LEU A 73 -1.95 -6.89 3.77
C LEU A 73 -3.15 -7.25 4.64
N ASN A 74 -4.36 -7.28 4.07
CA ASN A 74 -5.58 -7.69 4.77
C ASN A 74 -5.56 -9.14 5.26
N LYS A 75 -4.70 -10.02 4.72
CA LYS A 75 -4.48 -11.36 5.29
C LYS A 75 -3.91 -11.30 6.72
N TYR A 76 -3.14 -10.26 7.00
CA TYR A 76 -2.38 -10.09 8.25
C TYR A 76 -3.00 -9.04 9.19
N TYR A 77 -3.77 -8.10 8.63
CA TYR A 77 -4.42 -7.06 9.40
C TYR A 77 -5.67 -7.59 10.10
N PRO A 78 -5.85 -7.37 11.42
CA PRO A 78 -7.04 -7.86 12.16
C PRO A 78 -8.36 -7.18 11.77
N GLY A 79 -8.31 -6.05 11.05
CA GLY A 79 -9.47 -5.29 10.61
C GLY A 79 -9.69 -5.39 9.10
N ASP A 80 -10.08 -4.28 8.50
CA ASP A 80 -10.30 -4.18 7.06
C ASP A 80 -9.70 -2.86 6.54
N LEU A 81 -8.55 -2.96 5.87
CA LEU A 81 -7.83 -1.82 5.31
C LEU A 81 -8.60 -1.13 4.19
N THR A 82 -9.60 -1.78 3.58
CA THR A 82 -10.43 -1.17 2.53
C THR A 82 -11.34 -0.07 3.07
N LYS A 83 -11.50 0.01 4.40
CA LYS A 83 -12.23 1.10 5.07
C LYS A 83 -11.43 2.39 5.18
N ILE A 84 -10.11 2.31 5.00
CA ILE A 84 -9.24 3.49 4.92
C ILE A 84 -9.26 3.97 3.47
N LYS A 85 -9.43 5.27 3.25
CA LYS A 85 -9.45 5.84 1.91
C LYS A 85 -8.16 5.49 1.18
N SER A 86 -8.26 4.86 0.01
CA SER A 86 -7.11 4.58 -0.85
C SER A 86 -7.07 5.50 -2.08
N LEU A 87 -5.86 5.76 -2.57
CA LEU A 87 -5.57 6.31 -3.89
C LEU A 87 -4.63 5.34 -4.59
N ASP A 88 -5.14 4.65 -5.60
CA ASP A 88 -4.35 3.77 -6.46
C ASP A 88 -3.83 4.56 -7.67
N ILE A 89 -2.53 4.81 -7.71
CA ILE A 89 -1.89 5.62 -8.75
C ILE A 89 -2.17 5.06 -10.15
N LEU A 90 -2.21 3.74 -10.32
CA LEU A 90 -2.44 3.14 -11.63
C LEU A 90 -3.90 3.32 -12.09
N LYS A 91 -4.83 3.29 -11.14
CA LYS A 91 -6.23 3.63 -11.39
C LYS A 91 -6.37 5.11 -11.78
N GLU A 92 -5.77 6.02 -11.01
CA GLU A 92 -5.83 7.47 -11.30
C GLU A 92 -5.22 7.82 -12.67
N ILE A 93 -4.11 7.16 -13.04
CA ILE A 93 -3.53 7.29 -14.39
C ILE A 93 -4.51 6.81 -15.46
N LYS A 94 -5.14 5.66 -15.26
CA LYS A 94 -6.12 5.12 -16.21
C LYS A 94 -7.30 6.07 -16.39
N ASP A 95 -7.81 6.60 -15.28
CA ASP A 95 -8.98 7.49 -15.27
C ASP A 95 -8.66 8.85 -15.91
N SER A 96 -7.43 9.36 -15.72
CA SER A 96 -6.97 10.62 -16.32
C SER A 96 -6.56 10.49 -17.79
N TYR A 97 -5.97 9.35 -18.18
CA TYR A 97 -5.37 9.16 -19.52
C TYR A 97 -6.23 8.30 -20.47
N GLY A 98 -7.29 7.66 -19.96
CA GLY A 98 -8.23 6.85 -20.74
C GLY A 98 -7.75 5.43 -21.08
N ARG A 99 -6.53 5.03 -20.67
CA ARG A 99 -6.03 3.66 -20.84
C ARG A 99 -5.10 3.25 -19.72
N ARG A 100 -5.09 1.95 -19.40
CA ARG A 100 -4.16 1.38 -18.42
C ARG A 100 -2.74 1.40 -18.99
N MET A 101 -1.84 2.07 -18.29
CA MET A 101 -0.41 2.07 -18.60
C MET A 101 0.24 0.82 -18.00
N ARG A 102 1.07 0.12 -18.76
CA ARG A 102 1.95 -0.92 -18.19
C ARG A 102 3.24 -0.27 -17.75
N LEU A 103 3.79 -0.69 -16.62
CA LEU A 103 5.17 -0.39 -16.26
C LEU A 103 6.06 -1.10 -17.29
N ARG A 104 6.51 -0.37 -18.31
CA ARG A 104 7.44 -0.87 -19.32
C ARG A 104 8.84 -0.44 -18.90
N ARG A 105 9.81 -1.36 -18.90
CA ARG A 105 11.23 -0.98 -18.77
C ARG A 105 11.57 0.03 -19.87
N ALA A 106 12.19 1.14 -19.50
CA ALA A 106 12.95 1.94 -20.45
C ALA A 106 14.06 1.03 -21.00
N THR A 107 13.90 0.62 -22.25
CA THR A 107 14.92 -0.08 -23.05
C THR A 107 15.63 0.93 -23.91
#